data_AF-A0A2G2ZX65-F1
#
_entry.id   AF-A0A2G2ZX65-F1
#
_cell.length_a   1.000
_cell.length_b   1.000
_cell.length_c   1.000
_cell.angle_alpha   90.00
_cell.angle_beta   90.00
_cell.angle_gamma   90.00
#
_symmetry.space_group_name_H-M   'P 1'
#
loop_
_entity.id
_entity.type
_entity.pdbx_description
1 polymer ?
#
loop_
_entity_poly.entity_id
_entity_poly.type
_entity_poly.pdbx_seq_one_letter_code
_entity_poly.pdbx_strand_id
1 'polypeptide(L)' 'MSDVLTKKKRDRELLNGLWVRMKKGTYKGDISQIVNGDYIRRRVTVKLIPRVDFQALVNMFDDIEIPQ' A
#
# COMPACT_ATOMS: atom_id res chain seq x y z
N MET A 1 -38.83 -11.10 -10.04
CA MET A 1 -37.99 -11.10 -8.82
C MET A 1 -36.65 -11.77 -9.14
N SER A 2 -35.77 -11.10 -9.88
CA SER A 2 -34.47 -11.64 -10.32
C SER A 2 -33.27 -10.84 -9.80
N ASP A 3 -33.52 -9.65 -9.25
CA ASP A 3 -32.47 -8.72 -8.82
C ASP A 3 -31.64 -9.24 -7.62
N VAL A 4 -32.20 -10.17 -6.85
CA VAL A 4 -31.52 -10.83 -5.72
C VAL A 4 -30.31 -11.66 -6.18
N LEU A 5 -30.35 -12.19 -7.40
CA LEU A 5 -29.28 -13.04 -7.96
C LEU A 5 -28.35 -12.27 -8.93
N THR A 6 -28.63 -11.00 -9.19
CA THR A 6 -27.81 -10.17 -10.09
C THR A 6 -26.50 -9.79 -9.39
N LYS A 7 -25.43 -10.56 -9.61
CA LYS A 7 -24.08 -10.14 -9.25
C LYS A 7 -23.59 -9.10 -10.25
N LYS A 8 -23.31 -7.89 -9.78
CA LYS A 8 -22.47 -6.95 -10.53
C LYS A 8 -21.07 -7.58 -10.64
N LYS A 9 -20.69 -8.06 -11.83
CA LYS A 9 -19.31 -8.47 -12.12
C LYS A 9 -18.41 -7.26 -11.83
N ARG A 10 -17.74 -7.31 -10.68
CA ARG A 10 -16.66 -6.38 -10.34
C ARG A 10 -15.38 -7.13 -10.63
N ASP A 11 -15.08 -7.27 -11.91
CA ASP A 11 -13.75 -7.64 -12.36
C ASP A 11 -12.87 -6.40 -12.09
N ARG A 12 -12.47 -6.26 -10.83
CA ARG A 12 -11.44 -5.29 -10.44
C ARG A 12 -10.13 -5.91 -10.87
N GLU A 13 -9.84 -5.82 -12.17
CA GLU A 13 -8.53 -6.15 -12.67
C GLU A 13 -7.54 -5.21 -12.00
N LEU A 14 -6.72 -5.78 -11.10
CA LEU A 14 -5.66 -5.06 -10.41
C LEU A 14 -4.49 -4.94 -11.39
N LEU A 15 -4.69 -4.10 -12.41
CA LEU A 15 -3.70 -3.84 -13.43
C LEU A 15 -2.57 -2.97 -12.86
N ASN A 16 -1.36 -3.26 -13.33
CA ASN A 16 -0.20 -2.42 -13.04
C ASN A 16 -0.43 -1.01 -13.59
N GLY A 17 -0.05 0.01 -12.82
CA GLY A 17 -0.23 1.41 -13.17
C GLY A 17 -1.54 2.04 -12.68
N LEU A 18 -2.51 1.25 -12.20
CA LEU A 18 -3.73 1.79 -11.60
C LEU A 18 -3.48 2.47 -10.25
N TRP A 19 -4.32 3.45 -9.96
CA TRP A 19 -4.33 4.16 -8.68
C TRP A 19 -5.32 3.52 -7.73
N VAL A 20 -4.88 3.30 -6.49
CA VAL A 20 -5.64 2.70 -5.41
C VAL A 20 -5.58 3.57 -4.17
N ARG A 21 -6.59 3.43 -3.31
CA ARG A 21 -6.62 4.09 -2.01
C ARG A 21 -6.38 3.09 -0.90
N MET A 22 -5.48 3.44 0.02
CA MET A 22 -5.19 2.64 1.20
C MET A 22 -6.36 2.66 2.19
N LYS A 23 -6.82 1.47 2.60
CA LYS A 23 -7.98 1.33 3.50
C LYS A 23 -7.60 1.25 4.98
N LYS A 24 -6.41 0.74 5.32
CA LYS A 24 -5.94 0.45 6.69
C LYS A 24 -4.43 0.71 6.82
N GLY A 25 -3.94 0.80 8.06
CA GLY A 25 -2.53 1.01 8.40
C GLY A 25 -2.13 2.49 8.54
N THR A 26 -0.83 2.74 8.71
CA THR A 26 -0.25 4.10 8.87
C THR A 26 -0.55 5.02 7.68
N TYR A 27 -0.67 4.43 6.50
CA TYR A 27 -0.91 5.14 5.24
C TYR A 27 -2.39 5.16 4.84
N LYS A 28 -3.31 4.95 5.79
CA LYS A 28 -4.75 4.95 5.52
C LYS A 28 -5.16 6.28 4.88
N GLY A 29 -5.91 6.19 3.77
CA GLY A 29 -6.42 7.33 3.04
C GLY A 29 -5.52 7.79 1.90
N ASP A 30 -4.25 7.36 1.86
CA ASP A 30 -3.31 7.73 0.82
C ASP A 30 -3.65 7.09 -0.52
N ILE A 31 -3.31 7.83 -1.58
CA ILE A 31 -3.39 7.36 -2.95
C ILE A 31 -2.04 6.72 -3.30
N SER A 32 -2.07 5.55 -3.92
CA SER A 32 -0.89 4.78 -4.27
C SER A 32 -1.06 4.16 -5.65
N GLN A 33 0.05 3.92 -6.35
CA GLN A 33 0.01 3.28 -7.66
C GLN A 33 0.41 1.82 -7.56
N ILE A 34 -0.28 0.92 -8.27
CA ILE A 34 0.09 -0.49 -8.37
C ILE A 34 1.34 -0.63 -9.25
N VAL A 35 2.36 -1.33 -8.75
CA VAL A 35 3.57 -1.68 -9.51
C VAL A 35 3.51 -3.12 -9.99
N ASN A 36 3.09 -4.03 -9.10
CA ASN A 36 3.05 -5.45 -9.40
C ASN A 36 1.94 -6.12 -8.58
N GLY A 37 1.18 -7.01 -9.21
CA GLY A 37 0.17 -7.86 -8.56
C GLY A 37 0.64 -9.30 -8.44
N ASP A 38 0.72 -9.82 -7.22
CA ASP A 38 0.84 -11.26 -6.96
C ASP A 38 -0.56 -11.87 -6.88
N TYR A 39 -0.97 -12.52 -7.96
CA TYR A 39 -2.30 -13.11 -8.09
C TYR A 39 -2.48 -14.37 -7.22
N ILE A 40 -1.39 -15.11 -6.96
CA ILE A 40 -1.44 -16.34 -6.15
C ILE A 40 -1.69 -15.98 -4.69
N ARG A 41 -0.93 -15.02 -4.16
CA ARG A 41 -1.04 -14.60 -2.76
C ARG A 41 -2.08 -13.50 -2.55
N ARG A 42 -2.71 -13.01 -3.62
CA ARG A 42 -3.65 -11.89 -3.62
C ARG A 42 -3.06 -10.63 -2.95
N ARG A 43 -1.78 -10.37 -3.23
CA ARG A 43 -1.04 -9.21 -2.70
C ARG A 43 -0.68 -8.28 -3.84
N VAL A 44 -0.58 -7.00 -3.54
CA VAL A 44 -0.23 -5.99 -4.53
C VAL A 44 0.91 -5.15 -3.97
N THR A 45 1.97 -5.02 -4.76
CA THR A 45 3.07 -4.09 -4.51
C THR A 45 2.66 -2.73 -5.03
N VAL A 46 2.70 -1.73 -4.14
CA VAL A 46 2.32 -0.36 -4.44
C VAL A 46 3.48 0.60 -4.28
N LYS A 47 3.49 1.68 -5.06
CA LYS A 47 4.31 2.87 -4.83
C LYS A 47 3.54 3.83 -3.94
N LEU A 48 4.17 4.21 -2.83
CA LEU A 48 3.59 5.04 -1.78
C LEU A 48 4.67 6.03 -1.30
N ILE A 49 4.25 7.24 -0.91
CA ILE A 49 5.12 8.24 -0.33
C ILE A 49 5.29 7.94 1.17
N PRO A 50 6.52 7.68 1.65
CA PRO A 50 6.76 7.39 3.06
C PRO A 50 6.53 8.64 3.94
N ARG A 51 5.92 8.43 5.11
CA ARG A 51 5.68 9.46 6.14
C ARG A 51 6.64 9.21 7.29
N VAL A 52 7.92 9.40 7.04
CA VAL A 52 8.99 9.11 7.99
C VAL A 52 9.59 10.43 8.45
N ASP A 53 9.74 10.59 9.75
CA ASP A 53 10.45 11.70 10.34
C ASP A 53 11.94 11.35 10.40
N PHE A 54 12.74 12.03 9.57
CA PHE A 54 14.18 11.80 9.49
C PHE A 54 14.93 12.27 10.74
N GLN A 55 14.41 13.27 11.46
CA GLN A 55 15.06 13.80 12.65
C GLN A 55 14.98 12.80 13.81
N ALA A 56 13.83 12.14 13.95
CA ALA A 56 13.66 11.04 14.92
C ALA A 56 14.58 9.84 14.62
N LEU A 57 14.86 9.57 13.33
CA LEU A 57 15.79 8.52 12.95
C LEU A 57 17.23 8.86 13.34
N VAL A 58 17.69 10.09 13.05
CA VAL A 58 19.07 10.51 13.40
C VAL A 58 19.32 10.39 14.90
N ASN A 59 18.39 10.88 15.73
CA ASN A 59 18.52 10.77 17.19
C ASN A 59 18.62 9.30 17.65
N MET A 60 17.94 8.37 16.99
CA MET A 60 18.03 6.94 17.30
C MET A 60 19.40 6.34 16.93
N PHE A 61 20.09 6.88 15.94
CA PHE A 61 21.41 6.40 15.51
C PHE A 61 22.56 7.08 16.26
N ASP A 62 22.41 8.31 16.74
CA ASP A 62 23.42 8.99 17.56
C ASP A 62 23.65 8.26 18.90
N ASP A 63 22.61 7.60 19.44
CA ASP A 63 22.72 6.74 20.63
C ASP A 63 23.43 5.40 20.37
N ILE A 64 23.67 5.05 19.10
CA ILE A 64 24.41 3.85 18.69
C ILE A 64 25.81 4.31 18.29
N GLU A 65 26.71 4.47 19.27
CA GLU A 65 28.12 4.72 18.99
C GLU A 65 28.67 3.61 18.09
N ILE A 66 29.04 3.99 16.86
CA ILE A 66 29.71 3.09 15.93
C ILE A 66 31.16 3.01 16.40
N PRO A 67 31.66 1.86 16.90
CA PRO A 67 33.04 1.75 17.32
C PRO A 67 33.96 1.99 16.11
N GLN A 68 34.97 2.85 16.30
CA GLN A 68 35.98 3.16 15.29
C GLN A 68 36.86 1.96 14.93
#